data_AF-A0A510KG02-F1
#
_entry.id   AF-A0A510KG02-F1
#
_cell.length_a   1.000
_cell.length_b   1.000
_cell.length_c   1.000
_cell.angle_alpha   90.00
_cell.angle_beta   90.00
_cell.angle_gamma   90.00
#
_symmetry.space_group_name_H-M   'P 1'
#
loop_
_entity.id
_entity.type
_entity.pdbx_description
1 polymer ?
#
loop_
_entity_poly.entity_id
_entity_poly.type
_entity_poly.pdbx_seq_one_letter_code
_entity_poly.pdbx_strand_id
1 'polypeptide(L)'
;MKRMKIRKIHIKEYNGLKNLNINFKSNDKILDTIILIGVNGSGKTRILESIYHCFKIFKSTIVDLELFYEKNENESFRKSNG
;
A
#
# COMPACT_ATOMS: atom_id res chain seq x y z
N MET A 1 0.63 7.02 -22.45
CA MET A 1 -0.10 7.50 -21.26
C MET A 1 0.83 7.52 -20.05
N LYS A 2 0.73 8.55 -19.21
CA LYS A 2 1.47 8.62 -17.94
C LYS A 2 0.73 7.73 -16.92
N ARG A 3 1.43 6.75 -16.31
CA ARG A 3 0.85 5.89 -15.26
C ARG A 3 0.87 6.60 -13.92
N MET A 4 -0.10 6.30 -13.05
CA MET A 4 -0.12 6.77 -11.67
C MET A 4 1.10 6.24 -10.91
N LYS A 5 1.72 7.07 -10.08
CA LYS A 5 2.80 6.69 -9.16
C LYS A 5 2.55 7.28 -7.79
N ILE A 6 2.87 6.53 -6.73
CA ILE A 6 2.79 7.00 -5.34
C ILE A 6 4.13 7.65 -4.99
N ARG A 7 4.12 8.91 -4.57
CA ARG A 7 5.34 9.66 -4.21
C ARG A 7 5.70 9.52 -2.73
N LYS A 8 4.71 9.62 -1.85
CA LYS A 8 4.88 9.61 -0.40
C LYS A 8 3.63 9.03 0.24
N ILE A 9 3.80 8.32 1.33
CA ILE A 9 2.71 7.97 2.25
C ILE A 9 3.02 8.56 3.63
N HIS A 10 1.98 9.04 4.29
CA HIS A 10 2.03 9.44 5.70
C HIS A 10 0.89 8.73 6.44
N ILE A 11 1.24 7.79 7.31
CA ILE A 11 0.31 7.06 8.17
C ILE A 11 0.39 7.68 9.56
N LYS A 12 -0.63 8.46 9.93
CA LYS A 12 -0.78 8.98 11.29
C LYS A 12 -1.06 7.84 12.27
N GLU A 13 -2.11 7.08 11.99
CA GLU A 13 -2.48 5.87 12.71
C GLU A 13 -3.30 4.95 11.79
N TYR A 14 -2.92 3.67 11.70
CA TYR A 14 -3.65 2.64 10.97
C TYR A 14 -3.27 1.24 11.46
N ASN A 15 -4.20 0.50 12.07
CA ASN A 15 -4.02 -0.90 12.48
C ASN A 15 -2.67 -1.19 13.19
N GLY A 16 -2.30 -0.31 14.13
CA GLY A 16 -1.07 -0.41 14.91
C GLY A 16 0.18 0.24 14.28
N LEU A 17 0.13 0.67 13.02
CA LEU A 17 1.14 1.59 12.46
C LEU A 17 0.86 3.00 12.96
N LYS A 18 1.89 3.70 13.46
CA LYS A 18 1.77 5.08 13.94
C LYS A 18 2.92 5.93 13.43
N ASN A 19 2.63 7.17 13.06
CA ASN A 19 3.60 8.20 12.67
C ASN A 19 4.62 7.75 11.59
N LEU A 20 4.20 6.89 10.65
CA LEU A 20 5.08 6.35 9.61
C LEU A 20 5.06 7.26 8.37
N ASN A 21 6.24 7.70 7.96
CA ASN A 21 6.45 8.51 6.76
C ASN A 21 7.39 7.78 5.81
N ILE A 22 6.93 7.47 4.60
CA ILE A 22 7.74 6.80 3.57
C ILE A 22 7.74 7.64 2.30
N ASN A 23 8.92 7.96 1.79
CA ASN A 23 9.13 8.65 0.52
C ASN A 23 9.64 7.64 -0.52
N PHE A 24 8.98 7.56 -1.66
CA PHE A 24 9.31 6.64 -2.76
C PHE A 24 10.13 7.31 -3.86
N LYS A 25 10.88 8.36 -3.51
CA LYS A 25 11.82 9.01 -4.40
C LYS A 25 13.24 8.52 -4.15
N SER A 26 14.00 8.37 -5.22
CA SER A 26 15.45 8.27 -5.21
C SER A 26 16.01 9.22 -6.27
N ASN A 27 17.00 10.05 -5.92
CA ASN A 27 17.58 11.06 -6.81
C ASN A 27 16.49 11.88 -7.55
N ASP A 28 15.51 12.37 -6.77
CA ASP A 28 14.31 13.10 -7.22
C ASP A 28 13.34 12.38 -8.17
N LYS A 29 13.62 11.14 -8.56
CA LYS A 29 12.76 10.31 -9.39
C LYS A 29 11.89 9.40 -8.54
N ILE A 30 10.61 9.30 -8.89
CA ILE A 30 9.69 8.37 -8.23
C ILE A 30 9.98 6.96 -8.74
N LEU A 31 10.29 6.07 -7.80
CA LEU A 31 10.63 4.68 -8.06
C LEU A 31 9.46 3.95 -8.73
N ASP A 32 9.79 3.12 -9.73
CA ASP A 32 8.82 2.23 -10.40
C ASP A 32 8.55 0.96 -9.58
N THR A 33 9.51 0.54 -8.77
CA THR A 33 9.43 -0.68 -7.95
C THR A 33 9.86 -0.36 -6.53
N ILE A 34 9.05 -0.80 -5.57
CA ILE A 34 9.34 -0.71 -4.13
C ILE A 34 9.34 -2.12 -3.57
N ILE A 35 10.37 -2.45 -2.79
CA ILE A 35 10.46 -3.72 -2.08
C ILE A 35 10.34 -3.44 -0.59
N LEU A 36 9.31 -4.00 0.05
CA LEU A 36 9.16 -3.97 1.50
C LEU A 36 9.75 -5.26 2.08
N ILE A 37 10.90 -5.16 2.74
CA ILE A 37 11.57 -6.29 3.41
C ILE A 37 11.55 -6.13 4.93
N GLY A 38 11.61 -7.25 5.65
CA GLY A 38 11.65 -7.27 7.11
C GLY A 38 11.15 -8.59 7.69
N VAL A 39 11.33 -8.79 8.99
CA VAL A 39 10.87 -9.98 9.71
C VAL A 39 9.34 -10.10 9.76
N ASN A 40 8.82 -11.28 10.10
CA ASN A 40 7.38 -11.46 10.29
C ASN A 40 6.87 -10.56 11.41
N GLY A 41 5.65 -10.02 11.25
CA GLY A 41 5.08 -9.05 12.18
C GLY A 41 5.61 -7.62 12.06
N SER A 42 6.58 -7.34 11.18
CA SER A 42 7.19 -6.00 11.03
C SER A 42 6.28 -4.93 10.39
N GLY A 43 5.02 -5.27 10.04
CA GLY A 43 4.06 -4.33 9.49
C GLY A 43 4.05 -4.17 7.96
N LYS A 44 4.80 -4.98 7.20
CA LYS A 44 4.80 -4.93 5.72
C LYS A 44 3.39 -4.99 5.11
N THR A 45 2.59 -5.98 5.52
CA THR A 45 1.20 -6.13 5.07
C THR A 45 0.34 -4.93 5.47
N ARG A 46 0.50 -4.39 6.69
CA ARG A 46 -0.26 -3.20 7.13
C ARG A 46 0.05 -1.96 6.30
N ILE A 47 1.29 -1.80 5.81
CA ILE A 47 1.62 -0.70 4.89
C ILE A 47 0.83 -0.85 3.59
N LEU A 48 0.80 -2.04 2.99
CA LEU A 48 0.02 -2.31 1.77
C LEU A 48 -1.49 -2.14 2.00
N GLU A 49 -2.02 -2.62 3.13
CA GLU A 49 -3.42 -2.44 3.52
C GLU A 49 -3.79 -0.96 3.68
N SER A 50 -2.90 -0.14 4.25
CA SER A 50 -3.15 1.30 4.39
C SER A 50 -3.27 2.01 3.03
N ILE A 51 -2.44 1.62 2.06
CA ILE A 51 -2.49 2.13 0.68
C ILE A 51 -3.81 1.71 0.03
N TYR A 52 -4.15 0.43 0.15
CA TYR A 52 -5.40 -0.13 -0.37
C TYR A 52 -6.62 0.59 0.22
N HIS A 53 -6.62 0.84 1.52
CA HIS A 53 -7.70 1.53 2.22
C HIS A 53 -7.88 2.97 1.71
N CYS A 54 -6.78 3.71 1.45
CA CYS A 54 -6.85 5.02 0.80
C CYS A 54 -7.57 4.92 -0.55
N PHE A 55 -7.15 3.98 -1.41
CA PHE A 55 -7.79 3.78 -2.70
C PHE A 55 -9.26 3.36 -2.61
N LYS A 56 -9.63 2.53 -1.65
CA LYS A 56 -11.02 2.14 -1.40
C LYS A 56 -11.90 3.33 -1.00
N ILE A 57 -11.41 4.23 -0.15
CA ILE A 57 -12.13 5.48 0.16
C ILE A 57 -12.33 6.32 -1.10
N PHE A 58 -11.31 6.39 -1.97
CA PHE A 58 -11.41 7.10 -3.24
C PHE A 58 -12.32 6.42 -4.27
N LYS A 59 -12.54 5.09 -4.16
CA LYS A 59 -13.45 4.29 -4.99
C LYS A 59 -14.94 4.55 -4.71
N SER A 60 -15.27 5.79 -4.35
CA SER A 60 -16.63 6.34 -4.31
C SER A 60 -17.26 6.27 -5.71
N THR A 61 -18.60 6.35 -5.78
CA THR A 61 -19.57 6.04 -6.87
C THR A 61 -19.28 6.59 -8.29
N ILE A 62 -18.15 7.26 -8.47
CA ILE A 62 -17.72 7.95 -9.67
C ILE A 62 -16.59 7.18 -10.41
N VAL A 63 -15.79 6.37 -9.70
CA VAL A 63 -14.59 5.70 -10.29
C VAL A 63 -14.47 4.24 -9.84
N ASP A 64 -14.44 3.33 -10.80
CA ASP A 64 -14.10 1.93 -10.55
C ASP A 64 -12.57 1.73 -10.59
N LEU A 65 -12.02 1.15 -9.53
CA LEU A 65 -10.60 0.83 -9.40
C LEU A 65 -10.43 -0.68 -9.23
N GLU A 66 -9.94 -1.34 -10.26
CA GLU A 66 -9.55 -2.75 -10.20
C GLU A 66 -8.12 -2.86 -9.64
N LEU A 67 -7.94 -3.69 -8.61
CA LEU A 67 -6.65 -3.99 -8.02
C LEU A 67 -6.39 -5.49 -8.18
N PHE A 68 -5.34 -5.80 -8.93
CA PHE A 68 -4.89 -7.17 -9.16
C PHE A 68 -3.83 -7.54 -8.12
N TYR A 69 -4.06 -8.64 -7.41
CA TYR A 69 -3.10 -9.25 -6.50
C TYR A 69 -2.56 -10.53 -7.11
N GLU A 70 -1.27 -10.79 -6.94
CA GLU A 70 -0.72 -12.09 -7.32
C GLU A 70 -1.23 -13.19 -6.36
N LYS A 71 -1.21 -14.45 -6.81
CA LYS A 71 -1.83 -15.58 -6.10
C LYS A 71 -1.35 -15.70 -4.64
N ASN A 72 -0.06 -15.48 -4.40
CA ASN A 72 0.57 -15.55 -3.08
C ASN A 72 0.11 -14.42 -2.13
N GLU A 73 -0.26 -13.27 -2.68
CA GLU A 73 -0.73 -12.10 -1.92
C GLU A 73 -2.19 -12.28 -1.48
N ASN A 74 -3.02 -12.88 -2.33
CA ASN A 74 -4.43 -13.19 -2.02
C ASN A 74 -4.59 -14.17 -0.85
N GLU A 75 -3.72 -15.18 -0.75
CA GLU A 75 -3.73 -16.15 0.36
C GLU A 75 -3.41 -15.48 1.70
N SER A 76 -2.51 -14.49 1.68
CA SER A 76 -2.14 -13.71 2.87
C SER A 76 -3.29 -12.80 3.31
N PHE A 77 -4.00 -12.18 2.37
CA PHE A 77 -5.14 -11.30 2.68
C PHE A 77 -6.33 -12.04 3.31
N ARG A 78 -6.62 -13.26 2.87
CA ARG A 78 -7.73 -14.07 3.42
C ARG A 78 -7.47 -14.55 4.85
N LYS A 79 -6.22 -14.84 5.21
CA LYS A 79 -5.84 -15.23 6.58
C LYS A 79 -5.89 -14.09 7.59
N SER A 80 -5.71 -12.85 7.13
CA SER A 80 -5.72 -11.66 8.01
C SER A 80 -7.12 -11.15 8.35
N ASN A 81 -8.16 -11.57 7.61
CA ASN A 81 -9.55 -11.14 7.77
C ASN A 81 -10.49 -12.29 8.20
N GLY A 82 -9.92 -13.42 8.65
CA GLY A 82 -10.62 -14.55 9.24
C GLY A 82 -10.37 -14.65 10.73
#